data_AF-A0A523A5L2-F1
#
_entry.id   AF-A0A523A5L2-F1
#
_cell.length_a   1.000
_cell.length_b   1.000
_cell.length_c   1.000
_cell.angle_alpha   90.00
_cell.angle_beta   90.00
_cell.angle_gamma   90.00
#
_symmetry.space_group_name_H-M   'P 1'
#
loop_
_entity.id
_entity.type
_entity.pdbx_description
1 polymer ?
#
loop_
_entity_poly.entity_id
_entity_poly.type
_entity_poly.pdbx_seq_one_letter_code
_entity_poly.pdbx_strand_id
1 'polypeptide(L)'
;MVIPGYTSPPPSRRPNGHRKRSVGPPACRLQETRRPYRGNLSYSNNSPGLLLERALETELTEHLGHTKHAPRLTQGGNARNGKSAKTVKGEFGKLPIEVPRNRNATFEPMIIPKGQTRFTSV
;
A
#
# COMPACT_ATOMS: atom_id res chain seq x y z
N MET A 1 57.42 22.11 43.59
CA MET A 1 56.72 22.75 42.44
C MET A 1 57.72 22.95 41.32
N VAL A 2 57.71 22.08 40.30
CA VAL A 2 58.34 22.31 38.99
C VAL A 2 57.48 21.56 37.97
N ILE A 3 56.85 22.27 37.03
CA ILE A 3 56.01 21.67 35.97
C ILE A 3 56.91 21.43 34.74
N PRO A 4 56.96 20.21 34.17
CA PRO A 4 57.78 19.92 32.99
C PRO A 4 57.19 20.52 31.71
N GLY A 5 58.08 21.00 30.84
CA GLY A 5 57.78 21.71 29.61
C GLY A 5 57.08 20.86 28.55
N TYR A 6 56.12 21.49 27.87
CA TYR A 6 55.48 20.95 26.68
C TYR A 6 56.24 21.42 25.44
N THR A 7 56.90 20.50 24.74
CA THR A 7 57.46 20.72 23.41
C THR A 7 56.34 20.57 22.38
N SER A 8 55.98 21.65 21.70
CA SER A 8 54.94 21.62 20.65
C SER A 8 55.35 20.73 19.46
N PRO A 9 54.46 19.88 18.92
CA PRO A 9 54.74 19.09 17.73
C PRO A 9 54.73 19.97 16.46
N PRO A 10 55.49 19.59 15.40
CA PRO A 10 55.55 20.35 14.16
C PRO A 10 54.23 20.28 13.35
N PRO A 11 53.92 21.29 12.52
CA PRO A 11 52.66 21.36 11.79
C PRO A 11 52.56 20.27 10.71
N SER A 12 51.43 19.57 10.68
CA SER A 12 51.10 18.57 9.66
C SER A 12 50.99 19.21 8.26
N ARG A 13 51.72 18.67 7.28
CA ARG A 13 51.59 19.04 5.85
C ARG A 13 50.16 18.74 5.37
N ARG A 14 49.42 19.76 4.96
CA ARG A 14 48.12 19.60 4.28
C ARG A 14 48.35 18.93 2.91
N PRO A 15 47.63 17.85 2.57
CA PRO A 15 47.72 17.27 1.24
C PRO A 15 47.07 18.20 0.20
N ASN A 16 47.67 18.19 -1.00
CA ASN A 16 47.38 19.07 -2.14
C ASN A 16 45.88 19.22 -2.45
N GLY A 17 45.44 20.47 -2.59
CA GLY A 17 44.08 20.82 -2.96
C GLY A 17 43.73 20.33 -4.36
N HIS A 18 42.90 19.29 -4.44
CA HIS A 18 42.11 19.05 -5.64
C HIS A 18 41.17 20.24 -5.86
N ARG A 19 41.47 21.03 -6.89
CA ARG A 19 40.61 22.09 -7.43
C ARG A 19 39.26 21.47 -7.80
N LYS A 20 38.31 21.49 -6.86
CA LYS A 20 36.91 21.18 -7.12
C LYS A 20 36.46 22.20 -8.17
N ARG A 21 36.36 21.78 -9.44
CA ARG A 21 35.61 22.55 -10.43
C ARG A 21 34.21 22.65 -9.82
N SER A 22 33.82 23.84 -9.40
CA SER A 22 32.43 24.15 -9.08
C SER A 22 31.66 23.97 -10.37
N VAL A 23 31.24 22.74 -10.65
CA VAL A 23 30.13 22.51 -11.54
C VAL A 23 28.96 23.11 -10.76
N GLY A 24 28.66 24.38 -11.04
CA GLY A 24 27.44 25.00 -10.54
C GLY A 24 26.29 24.05 -10.86
N PRO A 25 25.28 23.94 -9.98
CA PRO A 25 24.12 23.12 -10.29
C PRO A 25 23.64 23.55 -11.68
N PRO A 26 23.45 22.64 -12.65
CA PRO A 26 22.81 23.02 -13.89
C PRO A 26 21.52 23.69 -13.46
N ALA A 27 21.32 24.93 -13.90
CA ALA A 27 20.20 25.78 -13.51
C ALA A 27 18.99 24.89 -13.32
N CYS A 28 18.45 24.84 -12.10
CA CYS A 28 17.15 24.24 -11.84
C CYS A 28 16.17 25.04 -12.71
N ARG A 29 16.06 24.65 -13.97
CA ARG A 29 14.92 24.93 -14.81
C ARG A 29 13.80 24.31 -14.01
N LEU A 30 13.05 25.16 -13.31
CA LEU A 30 11.71 24.87 -12.83
C LEU A 30 10.89 24.49 -14.07
N GLN A 31 11.12 23.29 -14.57
CA GLN A 31 10.10 22.55 -15.28
C GLN A 31 9.16 22.17 -14.16
N GLU A 32 8.19 23.05 -13.98
CA GLU A 32 6.86 22.76 -13.49
C GLU A 32 6.37 21.52 -14.25
N THR A 33 6.88 20.35 -13.86
CA THR A 33 6.26 19.09 -14.22
C THR A 33 5.01 19.04 -13.35
N ARG A 34 3.99 19.76 -13.80
CA ARG A 34 2.61 19.42 -13.53
C ARG A 34 2.49 17.96 -13.94
N ARG A 35 2.76 17.04 -13.00
CA ARG A 35 2.30 15.67 -13.16
C ARG A 35 0.80 15.83 -13.26
N PRO A 36 0.17 15.62 -14.43
CA PRO A 36 -1.27 15.69 -14.48
C PRO A 36 -1.74 14.63 -13.49
N TYR A 37 -2.68 14.99 -12.63
CA TYR A 37 -3.40 14.02 -11.82
C TYR A 37 -3.80 12.88 -12.76
N ARG A 38 -3.17 11.72 -12.54
CA ARG A 38 -3.34 10.52 -13.34
C ARG A 38 -4.82 10.18 -13.23
N GLY A 39 -5.51 10.26 -14.36
CA GLY A 39 -6.96 10.34 -14.44
C GLY A 39 -7.71 9.50 -13.41
N ASN A 40 -8.65 10.16 -12.77
CA ASN A 40 -9.79 9.59 -12.07
C ASN A 40 -10.54 8.71 -13.08
N LEU A 41 -10.12 7.44 -13.12
CA LEU A 41 -10.64 6.40 -14.00
C LEU A 41 -12.13 6.24 -13.68
N SER A 42 -12.98 6.88 -14.49
CA SER A 42 -14.42 6.69 -14.46
C SER A 42 -14.74 5.28 -14.97
N TYR A 43 -14.55 4.28 -14.14
CA TYR A 43 -14.98 2.92 -14.44
C TYR A 43 -16.50 2.89 -14.34
N SER A 44 -17.18 2.49 -15.41
CA SER A 44 -18.58 2.10 -15.36
C SER A 44 -18.75 1.10 -14.21
N ASN A 45 -19.51 1.45 -13.18
CA ASN A 45 -19.73 0.62 -11.98
C ASN A 45 -20.55 -0.65 -12.27
N ASN A 46 -20.74 -1.02 -13.54
CA ASN A 46 -21.73 -2.00 -13.98
C ASN A 46 -21.15 -3.37 -14.36
N SER A 47 -19.85 -3.63 -14.14
CA SER A 47 -19.35 -4.99 -14.34
C SER A 47 -19.77 -5.89 -13.16
N PRO A 48 -20.29 -7.09 -13.42
CA PRO A 48 -20.78 -7.97 -12.35
C PRO A 48 -19.68 -8.37 -11.37
N GLY A 49 -18.42 -8.44 -11.82
CA GLY A 49 -17.27 -8.78 -10.97
C GLY A 49 -16.96 -7.69 -9.96
N LEU A 50 -16.90 -6.43 -10.40
CA LEU A 50 -16.62 -5.30 -9.50
C LEU A 50 -17.75 -5.09 -8.49
N LEU A 51 -19.00 -5.29 -8.90
CA LEU A 51 -20.16 -5.24 -8.00
C LEU A 51 -20.05 -6.30 -6.90
N LEU A 52 -19.70 -7.52 -7.29
CA LEU A 52 -19.55 -8.64 -6.38
C LEU A 52 -18.41 -8.44 -5.38
N GLU A 53 -17.26 -7.94 -5.85
CA GLU A 53 -16.12 -7.61 -4.98
C GLU A 53 -16.47 -6.52 -3.97
N ARG A 54 -17.18 -5.46 -4.40
CA ARG A 54 -17.62 -4.39 -3.49
C ARG A 54 -18.64 -4.87 -2.48
N ALA A 55 -19.58 -5.72 -2.89
CA ALA A 55 -20.56 -6.29 -1.99
C ALA A 55 -19.87 -7.15 -0.91
N LEU A 56 -18.91 -7.99 -1.29
CA LEU A 56 -18.10 -8.78 -0.34
C LEU A 56 -17.22 -7.90 0.57
N GLU A 57 -16.67 -6.80 0.06
CA GLU A 57 -15.93 -5.83 0.88
C GLU A 57 -16.84 -5.15 1.92
N THR A 58 -18.09 -4.92 1.57
CA THR A 58 -19.10 -4.34 2.47
C THR A 58 -19.47 -5.33 3.57
N GLU A 59 -19.78 -6.59 3.24
CA GLU A 59 -20.03 -7.64 4.25
C GLU A 59 -18.86 -7.79 5.23
N LEU A 60 -17.61 -7.77 4.75
CA LEU A 60 -16.46 -7.85 5.64
C LEU A 60 -16.32 -6.61 6.53
N THR A 61 -16.71 -5.43 6.02
CA THR A 61 -16.71 -4.19 6.79
C THR A 61 -17.72 -4.25 7.91
N GLU A 62 -18.92 -4.79 7.65
CA GLU A 62 -19.95 -5.02 8.66
C GLU A 62 -19.48 -6.04 9.71
N HIS A 63 -18.87 -7.15 9.29
CA HIS A 63 -18.33 -8.18 10.20
C HIS A 63 -17.22 -7.65 11.13
N LEU A 64 -16.37 -6.76 10.62
CA LEU A 64 -15.26 -6.18 11.40
C LEU A 64 -15.65 -4.91 12.16
N GLY A 65 -16.73 -4.23 11.77
CA GLY A 65 -17.16 -2.95 12.33
C GLY A 65 -16.25 -1.76 11.97
N HIS A 66 -15.35 -1.90 11.00
CA HIS A 66 -14.45 -0.81 10.60
C HIS A 66 -14.07 -0.86 9.11
N THR A 67 -13.92 0.31 8.48
CA THR A 67 -13.55 0.44 7.07
C THR A 67 -12.07 0.11 6.82
N LYS A 68 -11.68 0.01 5.55
CA LYS A 68 -10.29 -0.26 5.14
C LYS A 68 -9.40 0.90 5.58
N HIS A 69 -8.30 0.60 6.28
CA HIS A 69 -7.35 1.57 6.85
C HIS A 69 -7.90 2.47 7.98
N ALA A 70 -9.11 2.23 8.48
CA ALA A 70 -9.57 2.94 9.67
C ALA A 70 -8.70 2.61 10.89
N PRO A 71 -8.42 3.59 11.77
CA PRO A 71 -7.73 3.34 13.03
C PRO A 71 -8.55 2.36 13.85
N ARG A 72 -7.91 1.27 14.26
CA ARG A 72 -8.55 0.21 15.06
C ARG A 72 -8.44 0.57 16.54
N LEU A 73 -9.58 0.61 17.23
CA LEU A 73 -9.64 0.99 18.64
C LEU A 73 -9.04 -0.07 19.57
N THR A 74 -8.99 -1.33 19.14
CA THR A 74 -8.50 -2.44 19.98
C THR A 74 -7.13 -2.92 19.51
N GLN A 75 -6.15 -3.04 20.42
CA GLN A 75 -4.87 -3.70 20.16
C GLN A 75 -5.10 -5.23 20.18
N GLY A 76 -4.74 -5.98 19.14
CA GLY A 76 -4.76 -7.47 19.18
C GLY A 76 -6.06 -8.21 18.88
N GLY A 77 -6.73 -7.95 17.75
CA GLY A 77 -7.99 -8.60 17.40
C GLY A 77 -8.19 -8.61 15.89
N ASN A 78 -9.36 -9.10 15.47
CA ASN A 78 -9.60 -9.47 14.07
C ASN A 78 -9.30 -8.30 13.11
N ALA A 79 -8.61 -8.60 12.02
CA ALA A 79 -8.18 -7.63 11.03
C ALA A 79 -8.31 -8.22 9.62
N ARG A 80 -8.34 -7.36 8.60
CA ARG A 80 -8.32 -7.82 7.19
C ARG A 80 -6.96 -8.46 6.87
N ASN A 81 -6.97 -9.62 6.22
CA ASN A 81 -5.77 -10.37 5.82
C ASN A 81 -5.73 -10.54 4.30
N GLY A 82 -5.64 -9.41 3.59
CA GLY A 82 -5.63 -9.38 2.14
C GLY A 82 -6.92 -9.92 1.51
N LYS A 83 -6.76 -10.44 0.28
CA LYS A 83 -7.83 -10.99 -0.54
C LYS A 83 -7.38 -12.33 -1.13
N SER A 84 -8.32 -13.15 -1.55
CA SER A 84 -8.05 -14.44 -2.18
C SER A 84 -8.83 -14.55 -3.48
N ALA A 85 -8.13 -14.97 -4.53
CA ALA A 85 -8.73 -15.17 -5.84
C ALA A 85 -9.71 -16.35 -5.82
N LYS A 86 -10.88 -16.16 -6.42
CA LYS A 86 -11.88 -17.20 -6.63
C LYS A 86 -12.51 -17.02 -8.01
N THR A 87 -12.67 -18.11 -8.75
CA THR A 87 -13.36 -18.07 -10.04
C THR A 87 -14.79 -18.55 -9.85
N VAL A 88 -15.74 -17.67 -10.05
CA VAL A 88 -17.17 -17.95 -9.92
C VAL A 88 -17.76 -18.19 -11.31
N LYS A 89 -18.57 -19.24 -11.43
CA LYS A 89 -19.28 -19.59 -12.66
C LYS A 89 -20.72 -19.15 -12.55
N GLY A 90 -21.23 -18.40 -13.52
CA GLY A 90 -22.63 -17.97 -13.58
C GLY A 90 -23.08 -17.72 -15.01
N GLU A 91 -24.20 -17.02 -15.15
CA GLU A 91 -24.74 -16.62 -16.47
C GLU A 91 -23.78 -15.69 -17.22
N PHE A 92 -23.02 -14.89 -16.47
CA PHE A 92 -21.96 -14.02 -16.99
C PHE A 92 -20.67 -14.78 -17.39
N GLY A 93 -20.68 -16.13 -17.34
CA GLY A 93 -19.53 -16.97 -17.64
C GLY A 93 -18.61 -17.22 -16.44
N LYS A 94 -17.30 -17.36 -16.71
CA LYS A 94 -16.27 -17.55 -15.67
C LYS A 94 -15.76 -16.17 -15.24
N LEU A 95 -16.04 -15.80 -14.01
CA LEU A 95 -15.69 -14.50 -13.45
C LEU A 95 -14.61 -14.66 -12.37
N PRO A 96 -13.37 -14.25 -12.63
CA PRO A 96 -12.37 -14.15 -11.57
C PRO A 96 -12.73 -12.97 -10.66
N ILE A 97 -12.81 -13.23 -9.36
CA ILE A 97 -13.07 -12.20 -8.34
C ILE A 97 -12.08 -12.30 -7.18
N GLU A 98 -11.87 -11.18 -6.50
CA GLU A 98 -11.10 -11.13 -5.25
C GLU A 98 -12.00 -11.17 -4.01
N VAL A 99 -11.96 -12.26 -3.25
CA VAL A 99 -12.73 -12.43 -2.02
C VAL A 99 -11.93 -11.91 -0.83
N PRO A 100 -12.43 -10.92 -0.07
CA PRO A 100 -11.71 -10.39 1.08
C PRO A 100 -11.76 -11.38 2.25
N ARG A 101 -10.68 -11.41 3.06
CA ARG A 101 -10.55 -12.35 4.19
C ARG A 101 -10.16 -11.64 5.49
N ASN A 102 -10.49 -12.26 6.62
CA ASN A 102 -10.06 -11.82 7.93
C ASN A 102 -8.97 -12.72 8.52
N ARG A 103 -8.19 -12.19 9.46
CA ARG A 103 -7.05 -12.87 10.09
C ARG A 103 -7.47 -14.09 10.90
N ASN A 104 -8.63 -14.03 11.55
CA ASN A 104 -9.14 -15.12 12.39
C ASN A 104 -9.99 -16.16 11.62
N ALA A 105 -10.15 -16.01 10.29
CA ALA A 105 -10.97 -16.87 9.43
C ALA A 105 -12.47 -17.05 9.81
N THR A 106 -12.96 -16.28 10.79
CA THR A 106 -14.35 -16.30 11.27
C THR A 106 -15.38 -15.67 10.32
N PHE A 107 -14.95 -15.00 9.25
CA PHE A 107 -15.88 -14.34 8.32
C PHE A 107 -16.59 -15.38 7.44
N GLU A 108 -17.92 -15.36 7.40
CA GLU A 108 -18.76 -16.22 6.56
C GLU A 108 -19.58 -15.37 5.60
N PRO A 109 -19.14 -15.20 4.34
CA PRO A 109 -19.85 -14.39 3.35
C PRO A 109 -21.18 -15.02 2.96
N MET A 110 -22.23 -14.20 2.85
CA MET A 110 -23.59 -14.65 2.52
C MET A 110 -23.81 -14.70 1.01
N ILE A 111 -23.33 -13.69 0.28
CA ILE A 111 -23.49 -13.63 -1.19
C ILE A 111 -22.76 -14.80 -1.89
N ILE A 112 -21.57 -15.17 -1.41
CA ILE A 112 -20.82 -16.32 -1.95
C ILE A 112 -20.26 -17.17 -0.81
N PRO A 113 -20.98 -18.22 -0.40
CA PRO A 113 -20.53 -19.13 0.62
C PRO A 113 -19.14 -19.73 0.35
N LYS A 114 -18.47 -20.11 1.44
CA LYS A 114 -17.20 -20.85 1.37
C LYS A 114 -17.41 -22.16 0.59
N GLY A 115 -16.48 -22.50 -0.30
CA GLY A 115 -16.57 -23.70 -1.13
C GLY A 115 -17.51 -23.61 -2.35
N GLN A 116 -18.48 -22.68 -2.38
CA GLN A 116 -19.40 -22.56 -3.51
C GLN A 116 -18.72 -21.91 -4.72
N THR A 117 -18.69 -22.59 -5.88
CA THR A 117 -18.05 -22.09 -7.11
C THR A 117 -19.04 -21.61 -8.18
N ARG A 118 -20.33 -21.91 -8.00
CA ARG A 118 -21.40 -21.52 -8.93
C ARG A 118 -22.26 -20.44 -8.28
N PHE A 119 -22.44 -19.32 -8.97
CA PHE A 119 -23.40 -18.30 -8.60
C PHE A 119 -24.78 -18.78 -9.04
N THR A 120 -25.60 -19.16 -8.07
CA THR A 120 -27.02 -19.42 -8.27
C THR A 120 -27.73 -18.11 -7.98
N SER A 121 -28.40 -17.52 -8.98
CA SER A 121 -29.33 -16.43 -8.70
C SER A 121 -30.40 -17.03 -7.79
N VAL A 122 -30.44 -16.54 -6.54
CA VAL A 122 -31.53 -16.84 -5.61
C VAL A 122 -32.83 -16.23 -6.11
#